data_AF-A0A538CM93-F1
#
_entry.id   AF-A0A538CM93-F1
#
_cell.length_a   1.000
_cell.length_b   1.000
_cell.length_c   1.000
_cell.angle_alpha   90.00
_cell.angle_beta   90.00
_cell.angle_gamma   90.00
#
_symmetry.space_group_name_H-M   'P 1'
#
loop_
_entity.id
_entity.type
_entity.pdbx_description
1 polymer ?
#
loop_
_entity_poly.entity_id
_entity_poly.type
_entity_poly.pdbx_seq_one_letter_code
_entity_poly.pdbx_strand_id
1 'polypeptide(L)'
;MRAVVVDLAALGDTGPLWRDWLADAGRRFRVDVAALDEQLPNWRQLLERFAEERAPVYLRRDAAATEALRRLHAAGVRIGVFTDMPEELARVALSHLGADGRVTVVETGDDARARLLEHLGADATVVRTRAELLSLR
;
A
#
# COMPACT_ATOMS: atom_id res chain seq x y z
N MET A 1 -21.89 1.38 7.87
CA MET A 1 -20.89 0.89 6.90
C MET A 1 -20.34 -0.44 7.40
N ARG A 2 -20.23 -1.48 6.56
CA ARG A 2 -19.73 -2.81 6.98
C ARG A 2 -18.27 -3.08 6.58
N ALA A 3 -17.84 -2.50 5.46
CA ALA A 3 -16.47 -2.60 4.99
C ALA A 3 -16.07 -1.33 4.22
N VAL A 4 -14.77 -1.05 4.23
CA VAL A 4 -14.13 0.01 3.45
C VAL A 4 -12.92 -0.58 2.72
N VAL A 5 -12.71 -0.12 1.50
CA VAL A 5 -11.60 -0.48 0.63
C VAL A 5 -10.76 0.77 0.40
N VAL A 6 -9.55 0.80 0.93
CA VAL A 6 -8.70 1.99 0.99
C VAL A 6 -7.50 1.82 0.06
N ASP A 7 -7.27 2.78 -0.82
CA ASP A 7 -6.05 2.85 -1.60
C ASP A 7 -4.87 3.12 -0.65
N LEU A 8 -3.77 2.39 -0.79
CA LEU A 8 -2.57 2.62 0.00
C LEU A 8 -2.09 4.08 -0.11
N ALA A 9 -2.24 4.71 -1.28
CA ALA A 9 -1.88 6.12 -1.49
C ALA A 9 -2.71 7.09 -0.63
N ALA A 10 -3.91 6.70 -0.18
CA ALA A 10 -4.70 7.48 0.78
C ALA A 10 -4.08 7.49 2.19
N LEU A 11 -3.25 6.49 2.50
CA LEU A 11 -2.53 6.35 3.77
C LEU A 11 -1.10 6.91 3.67
N GLY A 12 -0.46 6.74 2.53
CA GLY A 12 0.85 7.31 2.20
C GLY A 12 1.27 6.96 0.77
N ASP A 13 1.75 7.96 0.03
CA ASP A 13 2.18 7.78 -1.36
C ASP A 13 3.50 7.00 -1.44
N THR A 14 3.44 5.76 -1.93
CA THR A 14 4.59 4.89 -2.14
C THR A 14 5.25 5.09 -3.50
N GLY A 15 4.65 5.85 -4.41
CA GLY A 15 5.15 6.07 -5.78
C GLY A 15 6.57 6.65 -5.83
N PRO A 16 6.93 7.66 -5.02
CA PRO A 16 8.30 8.17 -4.94
C PRO A 16 9.33 7.11 -4.53
N LEU A 17 8.99 6.26 -3.54
CA LEU A 17 9.88 5.19 -3.08
C LEU A 17 10.06 4.12 -4.17
N TRP A 18 8.96 3.73 -4.84
CA TRP A 18 9.00 2.79 -5.96
C TRP A 18 9.88 3.29 -7.11
N ARG A 19 9.71 4.54 -7.54
CA ARG A 19 10.51 5.14 -8.61
C ARG A 19 11.99 5.22 -8.27
N ASP A 20 12.32 5.52 -7.01
CA ASP A 20 13.71 5.57 -6.56
C ASP A 20 14.35 4.18 -6.58
N TRP A 21 13.62 3.15 -6.16
CA TRP A 21 14.08 1.77 -6.27
C TRP A 21 14.31 1.35 -7.73
N LEU A 22 13.36 1.63 -8.64
CA LEU A 22 13.54 1.33 -10.07
C LEU A 22 14.78 2.00 -10.64
N ALA A 23 15.00 3.28 -10.32
CA ALA A 23 16.17 4.02 -10.76
C ALA A 23 17.47 3.45 -10.18
N ASP A 24 17.48 3.04 -8.91
CA ASP A 24 18.63 2.38 -8.27
C ASP A 24 18.93 1.01 -8.91
N ALA A 25 17.90 0.18 -9.09
CA ALA A 25 18.01 -1.15 -9.67
C ALA A 25 18.54 -1.10 -11.11
N GLY A 26 17.96 -0.24 -11.95
CA GLY A 26 18.39 -0.06 -13.33
C GLY A 26 19.86 0.38 -13.43
N ARG A 27 20.32 1.28 -12.55
CA ARG A 27 21.72 1.73 -12.53
C ARG A 27 22.69 0.68 -11.98
N ARG A 28 22.35 0.02 -10.87
CA ARG A 28 23.24 -0.90 -10.16
C ARG A 28 23.35 -2.25 -10.85
N PHE A 29 22.23 -2.81 -11.28
CA PHE A 29 22.19 -4.14 -11.89
C PHE A 29 22.23 -4.10 -13.42
N ARG A 30 22.12 -2.90 -14.03
CA ARG A 30 22.13 -2.69 -15.49
C ARG A 30 21.08 -3.52 -16.22
N VAL A 31 19.87 -3.55 -15.65
CA VAL A 31 18.71 -4.29 -16.17
C VAL A 31 17.66 -3.33 -16.74
N ASP A 32 16.84 -3.84 -17.65
CA ASP A 32 15.59 -3.18 -18.00
C ASP A 32 14.58 -3.36 -16.86
N VAL A 33 14.15 -2.24 -16.28
CA VAL A 33 13.21 -2.22 -15.16
C VAL A 33 11.79 -2.61 -15.57
N ALA A 34 11.49 -2.67 -16.87
CA ALA A 34 10.25 -3.24 -17.39
C ALA A 34 10.26 -4.77 -17.48
N ALA A 35 11.44 -5.40 -17.35
CA ALA A 35 11.64 -6.86 -17.48
C ALA A 35 12.33 -7.47 -16.25
N LEU A 36 11.99 -6.96 -15.05
CA LEU A 36 12.65 -7.34 -13.79
C LEU A 36 12.53 -8.84 -13.48
N ASP A 37 11.39 -9.47 -13.78
CA ASP A 37 11.21 -10.91 -13.53
C ASP A 37 12.19 -11.76 -14.36
N GLU A 38 12.56 -11.31 -15.55
CA GLU A 38 13.50 -12.00 -16.45
C GLU A 38 14.96 -11.67 -16.12
N GLN A 39 15.26 -10.38 -15.89
CA GLN A 39 16.63 -9.89 -15.81
C GLN A 39 17.16 -9.79 -14.37
N LEU A 40 16.28 -9.75 -13.38
CA LEU A 40 16.64 -9.71 -11.96
C LEU A 40 15.66 -10.56 -11.13
N PRO A 41 15.63 -11.89 -11.26
CA PRO A 41 14.58 -12.73 -10.65
C PRO A 41 14.41 -12.60 -9.13
N ASN A 42 15.42 -12.11 -8.41
CA ASN A 42 15.38 -11.86 -6.97
C ASN A 42 14.99 -10.41 -6.60
N TRP A 43 14.49 -9.60 -7.55
CA TRP A 43 14.23 -8.18 -7.34
C TRP A 43 13.25 -7.89 -6.20
N ARG A 44 12.29 -8.77 -5.93
CA ARG A 44 11.33 -8.64 -4.83
C ARG A 44 12.02 -8.56 -3.47
N GLN A 45 12.98 -9.45 -3.22
CA GLN A 45 13.78 -9.46 -1.98
C GLN A 45 14.66 -8.21 -1.88
N LEU A 46 15.14 -7.71 -3.02
CA LEU A 46 15.93 -6.48 -3.07
C LEU A 46 15.07 -5.23 -2.83
N LEU A 47 13.85 -5.22 -3.35
CA LEU A 47 12.84 -4.18 -3.10
C LEU A 47 12.48 -4.11 -1.63
N GLU A 48 12.18 -5.25 -1.00
CA GLU A 48 11.81 -5.29 0.42
C GLU A 48 12.89 -4.63 1.28
N ARG A 49 14.14 -5.08 1.14
CA ARG A 49 15.28 -4.52 1.88
C ARG A 49 15.48 -3.03 1.62
N PHE A 50 15.43 -2.61 0.36
CA PHE A 50 15.55 -1.21 0.00
C PHE A 50 14.43 -0.37 0.63
N ALA A 51 13.20 -0.87 0.57
CA ALA A 51 12.04 -0.20 1.13
C ALA A 51 12.14 -0.10 2.66
N GLU A 52 12.58 -1.15 3.36
CA GLU A 52 12.77 -1.13 4.82
C GLU A 52 13.76 -0.05 5.25
N GLU A 53 14.88 0.06 4.52
CA GLU A 53 15.91 1.07 4.79
C GLU A 53 15.44 2.50 4.48
N ARG A 54 14.66 2.67 3.40
CA ARG A 54 14.34 3.99 2.82
C ARG A 54 12.96 4.51 3.21
N ALA A 55 12.05 3.67 3.68
CA ALA A 55 10.68 4.07 4.03
C ALA A 55 10.59 5.33 4.91
N PRO A 56 11.42 5.54 5.95
CA PRO A 56 11.36 6.76 6.77
C PRO A 56 11.63 8.09 6.02
N VAL A 57 12.26 8.01 4.85
CA VAL A 57 12.54 9.18 3.98
C VAL A 57 11.28 9.59 3.22
N TYR A 58 10.48 8.62 2.78
CA TYR A 58 9.35 8.83 1.87
C TYR A 58 7.99 8.83 2.57
N LEU A 59 7.86 7.99 3.60
CA LEU A 59 6.60 7.73 4.26
C LEU A 59 6.62 8.39 5.64
N ARG A 60 5.52 9.10 5.93
CA ARG A 60 5.32 9.72 7.23
C ARG A 60 3.95 9.32 7.73
N ARG A 61 3.91 8.92 9.01
CA ARG A 61 2.64 8.67 9.69
C ARG A 61 1.81 9.94 9.74
N ASP A 62 0.57 9.84 9.33
CA ASP A 62 -0.41 10.90 9.44
C ASP A 62 -1.37 10.58 10.59
N ALA A 63 -1.36 11.43 11.62
CA ALA A 63 -2.16 11.21 12.82
C ALA A 63 -3.67 11.17 12.52
N ALA A 64 -4.16 11.96 11.55
CA ALA A 64 -5.57 11.99 11.19
C ALA A 64 -5.97 10.71 10.43
N ALA A 65 -5.11 10.20 9.55
CA ALA A 65 -5.33 8.92 8.87
C ALA A 65 -5.32 7.76 9.88
N THR A 66 -4.34 7.72 10.80
CA THR A 66 -4.30 6.74 11.88
C THR A 66 -5.56 6.79 12.75
N GLU A 67 -6.02 7.99 13.09
CA GLU A 67 -7.25 8.18 13.87
C GLU A 67 -8.50 7.71 13.13
N ALA A 68 -8.61 8.00 11.83
CA ALA A 68 -9.71 7.53 11.00
C ALA A 68 -9.75 5.99 10.94
N LEU A 69 -8.61 5.35 10.69
CA LEU A 69 -8.51 3.88 10.70
C LEU A 69 -8.88 3.30 12.07
N ARG A 70 -8.42 3.93 13.16
CA ARG A 70 -8.75 3.52 14.54
C ARG A 70 -10.25 3.61 14.81
N ARG A 71 -10.89 4.71 14.41
CA ARG A 71 -12.34 4.90 14.56
C ARG A 71 -13.12 3.84 13.78
N LEU A 72 -12.77 3.60 12.52
CA LEU A 72 -13.41 2.60 11.67
C LEU A 72 -13.29 1.19 12.27
N HIS A 73 -12.08 0.83 12.70
CA HIS A 73 -11.82 -0.46 13.34
C HIS A 73 -12.62 -0.61 14.66
N ALA A 74 -12.67 0.42 15.50
CA ALA A 74 -13.46 0.42 16.73
C ALA A 74 -14.98 0.31 16.49
N ALA A 75 -15.46 0.81 15.35
CA ALA A 75 -16.84 0.63 14.89
C ALA A 75 -17.12 -0.74 14.26
N GLY A 76 -16.14 -1.65 14.23
CA GLY A 76 -16.26 -2.99 13.64
C GLY A 76 -16.29 -2.99 12.11
N VAL A 77 -15.86 -1.90 11.46
CA VAL A 77 -15.75 -1.84 10.00
C VAL A 77 -14.56 -2.66 9.54
N ARG A 78 -14.76 -3.58 8.60
CA ARG A 78 -13.65 -4.31 7.96
C ARG A 78 -12.89 -3.38 7.02
N ILE A 79 -11.57 -3.32 7.16
CA ILE A 79 -10.72 -2.41 6.38
C ILE A 79 -9.84 -3.24 5.45
N GLY A 80 -10.02 -3.09 4.14
CA GLY A 80 -9.12 -3.63 3.15
C GLY A 80 -8.22 -2.55 2.57
N VAL A 81 -7.01 -2.91 2.15
CA VAL A 81 -6.11 -2.01 1.42
C VAL A 81 -5.80 -2.57 0.03
N PHE A 82 -5.83 -1.72 -1.00
CA PHE A 82 -5.36 -2.09 -2.34
C PHE A 82 -4.28 -1.14 -2.84
N THR A 83 -3.46 -1.63 -3.76
CA THR A 83 -2.47 -0.83 -4.47
C THR A 83 -2.01 -1.54 -5.75
N ASP A 84 -1.62 -0.78 -6.76
CA ASP A 84 -1.00 -1.34 -7.97
C ASP A 84 0.49 -1.66 -7.76
N MET A 85 1.04 -1.33 -6.58
CA MET A 85 2.43 -1.57 -6.23
C MET A 85 2.68 -3.04 -5.85
N PRO A 86 3.95 -3.53 -5.92
CA PRO A 86 4.29 -4.88 -5.47
C PRO A 86 3.99 -5.12 -3.98
N GLU A 87 3.72 -6.38 -3.64
CA GLU A 87 3.36 -6.81 -2.28
C GLU A 87 4.41 -6.40 -1.23
N GLU A 88 5.69 -6.54 -1.56
CA GLU A 88 6.81 -6.23 -0.66
C GLU A 88 6.79 -4.75 -0.25
N LEU A 89 6.56 -3.86 -1.22
CA LEU A 89 6.46 -2.43 -0.97
C LEU A 89 5.21 -2.08 -0.15
N ALA A 90 4.08 -2.71 -0.46
CA ALA A 90 2.83 -2.49 0.26
C ALA A 90 2.95 -2.88 1.74
N ARG A 91 3.57 -4.04 2.02
CA ARG A 91 3.79 -4.55 3.37
C ARG A 91 4.67 -3.60 4.20
N VAL A 92 5.81 -3.21 3.66
CA VAL A 92 6.73 -2.27 4.32
C VAL A 92 6.03 -0.92 4.56
N ALA A 93 5.29 -0.42 3.57
CA ALA A 93 4.56 0.83 3.71
C ALA A 93 3.51 0.78 4.82
N LEU A 94 2.69 -0.28 4.88
CA LEU A 94 1.65 -0.43 5.90
C LEU A 94 2.23 -0.53 7.32
N SER A 95 3.33 -1.26 7.50
CA SER A 95 4.04 -1.34 8.77
C SER A 95 4.59 0.03 9.18
N HIS A 96 5.25 0.72 8.24
CA HIS A 96 5.81 2.05 8.51
C HIS A 96 4.72 3.08 8.85
N LEU A 97 3.59 3.04 8.15
CA LEU A 97 2.43 3.91 8.38
C LEU A 97 1.63 3.52 9.64
N GLY A 98 1.91 2.36 10.26
CA GLY A 98 1.22 1.87 11.45
C GLY A 98 -0.24 1.43 11.20
N ALA A 99 -0.53 0.99 9.98
CA ALA A 99 -1.86 0.57 9.54
C ALA A 99 -2.06 -0.95 9.61
N ASP A 100 -0.97 -1.73 9.62
CA ASP A 100 -0.90 -3.19 9.68
C ASP A 100 -1.88 -3.82 10.69
N GLY A 101 -1.92 -3.33 11.93
CA GLY A 101 -2.77 -3.89 12.99
C GLY A 101 -4.28 -3.69 12.81
N ARG A 102 -4.73 -2.94 11.79
CA ARG A 102 -6.14 -2.61 11.56
C ARG A 102 -6.67 -3.07 10.20
N VAL A 103 -5.76 -3.37 9.27
CA VAL A 103 -6.10 -3.83 7.92
C VAL A 103 -6.34 -5.34 7.97
N THR A 104 -7.49 -5.76 7.44
CA THR A 104 -7.93 -7.15 7.43
C THR A 104 -7.36 -7.92 6.25
N VAL A 105 -7.20 -7.26 5.11
CA VAL A 105 -6.72 -7.88 3.87
C VAL A 105 -6.04 -6.81 3.01
N VAL A 106 -5.00 -7.22 2.29
CA VAL A 106 -4.25 -6.38 1.36
C VAL A 106 -4.23 -7.08 0.01
N GLU A 107 -4.60 -6.35 -1.05
CA GLU A 107 -4.51 -6.81 -2.43
C GLU A 107 -3.53 -5.93 -3.19
N THR A 108 -2.64 -6.52 -3.99
CA THR A 108 -1.57 -5.81 -4.69
C THR A 108 -1.49 -6.13 -6.17
N GLY A 109 -0.93 -5.22 -6.96
CA GLY A 109 -0.77 -5.37 -8.41
C GLY A 109 -2.07 -5.13 -9.19
N ASP A 110 -2.05 -5.50 -10.47
CA ASP A 110 -3.17 -5.26 -11.39
C ASP A 110 -4.48 -5.79 -10.82
N ASP A 111 -5.58 -5.06 -11.01
CA ASP A 111 -6.93 -5.41 -10.53
C ASP A 111 -7.08 -5.63 -9.00
N ALA A 112 -6.10 -5.21 -8.18
CA ALA A 112 -6.15 -5.37 -6.73
C ALA A 112 -7.44 -4.85 -6.10
N ARG A 113 -7.94 -3.70 -6.58
CA ARG A 113 -9.22 -3.13 -6.11
C ARG A 113 -10.40 -4.06 -6.39
N ALA A 114 -10.47 -4.67 -7.57
CA ALA A 114 -11.58 -5.52 -7.97
C ALA A 114 -11.59 -6.79 -7.11
N ARG A 115 -10.44 -7.45 -6.97
CA ARG A 115 -10.29 -8.62 -6.08
C ARG A 115 -10.66 -8.30 -4.63
N LEU A 116 -10.26 -7.12 -4.17
CA LEU A 116 -10.58 -6.70 -2.80
C LEU A 116 -12.07 -6.45 -2.58
N LEU A 117 -12.76 -5.88 -3.58
CA LEU A 117 -14.22 -5.72 -3.55
C LEU A 117 -14.95 -7.06 -3.60
N GLU A 118 -14.46 -8.03 -4.37
CA GLU A 118 -15.00 -9.39 -4.36
C GLU A 118 -14.85 -10.04 -2.97
N HIS A 119 -13.72 -9.82 -2.30
CA HIS A 119 -13.45 -10.35 -0.96
C HIS A 119 -14.30 -9.68 0.14
N LEU A 120 -14.43 -8.35 0.12
CA LEU A 120 -15.11 -7.59 1.18
C LEU A 120 -16.59 -7.29 0.90
N GLY A 121 -17.04 -7.52 -0.33
CA GLY A 121 -18.38 -7.25 -0.83
C GLY A 121 -18.43 -5.99 -1.71
N ALA A 122 -19.18 -6.06 -2.81
CA ALA A 122 -19.29 -4.98 -3.80
C ALA A 122 -19.85 -3.66 -3.22
N ASP A 123 -20.58 -3.72 -2.11
CA ASP A 123 -21.12 -2.55 -1.42
C ASP A 123 -20.10 -1.85 -0.50
N ALA A 124 -18.85 -2.34 -0.44
CA ALA A 124 -17.81 -1.71 0.36
C ALA A 124 -17.50 -0.31 -0.18
N THR A 125 -17.34 0.65 0.73
CA THR A 125 -17.03 2.03 0.36
C THR A 125 -15.58 2.11 -0.12
N VAL A 126 -15.36 2.65 -1.32
CA VAL A 126 -14.01 2.84 -1.88
C VAL A 126 -13.47 4.21 -1.49
N VAL A 127 -12.27 4.23 -0.94
CA VAL A 127 -11.52 5.42 -0.54
C VAL A 127 -10.22 5.43 -1.33
N ARG A 128 -9.98 6.46 -2.13
CA ARG A 128 -8.77 6.63 -2.93
C ARG A 128 -7.87 7.73 -2.41
N THR A 129 -8.44 8.67 -1.66
CA THR A 129 -7.69 9.82 -1.15
C THR A 129 -7.77 9.91 0.35
N ARG A 130 -6.78 10.59 0.92
CA ARG A 130 -6.78 10.96 2.34
C ARG A 130 -8.03 11.76 2.70
N ALA A 131 -8.45 12.71 1.86
CA ALA A 131 -9.62 13.54 2.14
C ALA A 131 -10.90 12.70 2.26
N GLU A 132 -11.08 11.72 1.37
CA GLU A 132 -12.18 10.76 1.44
C GLU A 132 -12.12 9.94 2.73
N LEU A 133 -10.93 9.42 3.10
CA LEU A 133 -10.74 8.68 4.35
C LEU A 133 -11.19 9.49 5.57
N LEU A 134 -10.79 10.76 5.64
CA LEU A 134 -11.11 11.64 6.75
C LEU A 134 -12.59 12.04 6.79
N SER A 135 -13.27 12.01 5.64
CA SER A 135 -14.70 12.31 5.54
C SER A 135 -15.59 11.18 6.05
N LEU A 136 -15.06 9.95 6.13
CA LEU A 136 -15.78 8.81 6.69
C LEU A 136 -16.00 9.00 8.19
N ARG A 137 -17.27 9.08 8.61
CA ARG A 137 -17.67 9.17 10.01
C ARG A 137 -17.75 7.80 10.66
#